data_AF-A0A949QZ27-F1
#
_entry.id   AF-A0A949QZ27-F1
#
_cell.length_a   1.000
_cell.length_b   1.000
_cell.length_c   1.000
_cell.angle_alpha   90.00
_cell.angle_beta   90.00
_cell.angle_gamma   90.00
#
_symmetry.space_group_name_H-M   'P 1'
#
loop_
_entity.id
_entity.type
_entity.pdbx_description
1 polymer ?
#
loop_
_entity_poly.entity_id
_entity_poly.type
_entity_poly.pdbx_seq_one_letter_code
_entity_poly.pdbx_strand_id
1 'polypeptide(L)'
;MNESKAIHERKHVWRDEVLLIVGMCVFVGIVYALDGALHPKFTSSTLLLTGVFLALVPALIWLVFFYMQDRAEPEPKGFVLGVFALGGLFAAGVGVPVVENLFRVSHWIYTDTVSKIMGGILVVGFTQEYLKYAAVRYSIYNSHEFDEPTDGVIYATAAGLGYATVLNINFVVSNGGVDLGAGIIRIAVVALAHAAFSGITGYFLGRAKFESEPIWWMPLGITLAAIFNGVFTWLQVIVTQPTITLSGSTTNTWMGLVLAAVVALATTWVILMLVRRSVKSLQAGS
;
A
#
# COMPACT_ATOMS: atom_id res chain seq x y z
N MET A 1 1.78 41.20 -11.26
CA MET A 1 3.11 40.79 -11.77
C MET A 1 3.46 39.50 -11.06
N ASN A 2 2.71 38.42 -11.29
CA ASN A 2 2.83 37.44 -12.39
C ASN A 2 4.22 36.82 -12.49
N GLU A 3 4.52 35.89 -11.57
CA GLU A 3 5.40 34.76 -11.87
C GLU A 3 4.53 33.51 -11.86
N SER A 4 4.26 32.99 -13.05
CA SER A 4 3.78 31.63 -13.24
C SER A 4 4.91 30.72 -12.76
N LYS A 5 4.81 30.23 -11.52
CA LYS A 5 5.63 29.13 -11.03
C LYS A 5 5.27 27.94 -11.91
N ALA A 6 6.11 27.65 -12.91
CA ALA A 6 5.92 26.50 -13.78
C ALA A 6 5.78 25.26 -12.90
N ILE A 7 4.65 24.56 -12.99
CA ILE A 7 4.37 23.32 -12.25
C ILE A 7 5.49 22.34 -12.61
N HIS A 8 6.48 22.20 -11.74
CA HIS A 8 7.67 21.40 -12.01
C HIS A 8 7.36 19.97 -11.58
N GLU A 9 6.51 19.27 -12.35
CA GLU A 9 6.20 17.86 -12.05
C GLU A 9 7.51 17.08 -11.87
N ARG A 10 7.76 16.62 -10.64
CA ARG A 10 8.96 15.88 -10.31
C ARG A 10 9.01 14.61 -11.15
N LYS A 11 9.93 14.55 -12.13
CA LYS A 11 10.29 13.34 -12.90
C LYS A 11 10.70 12.15 -12.00
N HIS A 12 10.83 12.39 -10.71
CA HIS A 12 11.36 11.48 -9.71
C HIS A 12 10.35 10.47 -9.15
N VAL A 13 9.07 10.81 -8.97
CA VAL A 13 8.06 9.91 -8.34
C VAL A 13 8.04 8.51 -8.98
N TRP A 14 8.19 8.49 -10.30
CA TRP A 14 8.27 7.32 -11.17
C TRP A 14 9.41 6.35 -10.84
N ARG A 15 10.57 6.91 -10.52
CA ARG A 15 11.77 6.14 -10.22
C ARG A 15 11.69 5.60 -8.79
N ASP A 16 11.00 6.30 -7.88
CA ASP A 16 10.79 5.84 -6.50
C ASP A 16 9.93 4.57 -6.43
N GLU A 17 8.86 4.49 -7.21
CA GLU A 17 8.03 3.27 -7.28
C GLU A 17 8.78 2.06 -7.88
N VAL A 18 9.56 2.29 -8.93
CA VAL A 18 10.37 1.21 -9.54
C VAL A 18 11.47 0.75 -8.59
N LEU A 19 12.15 1.69 -7.93
CA LEU A 19 13.16 1.37 -6.92
C LEU A 19 12.54 0.64 -5.73
N LEU A 20 11.32 1.00 -5.33
CA LEU A 20 10.57 0.29 -4.30
C LEU A 20 10.32 -1.17 -4.69
N ILE A 21 9.82 -1.42 -5.90
CA ILE A 21 9.57 -2.78 -6.41
C ILE A 21 10.87 -3.59 -6.44
N VAL A 22 11.93 -3.03 -7.03
CA VAL A 22 13.24 -3.69 -7.09
C VAL A 22 13.78 -3.97 -5.69
N GLY A 23 13.68 -2.99 -4.79
CA GLY A 23 14.05 -3.11 -3.38
C GLY A 23 13.28 -4.22 -2.68
N MET A 24 11.98 -4.35 -2.91
CA MET A 24 11.17 -5.45 -2.36
C MET A 24 11.58 -6.81 -2.93
N CYS A 25 11.86 -6.91 -4.23
CA CYS A 25 12.32 -8.16 -4.84
C CYS A 25 13.66 -8.60 -4.24
N VAL A 26 14.60 -7.66 -4.09
CA VAL A 26 15.90 -7.93 -3.45
C VAL A 26 15.71 -8.33 -1.98
N PHE A 27 14.87 -7.61 -1.24
CA PHE A 27 14.56 -7.92 0.16
C PHE A 27 13.99 -9.34 0.32
N VAL A 28 12.97 -9.70 -0.45
CA VAL A 28 12.37 -11.04 -0.45
C VAL A 28 13.41 -12.08 -0.82
N GLY A 29 14.22 -11.84 -1.86
CA GLY A 29 15.27 -12.75 -2.29
C GLY A 29 16.34 -12.99 -1.23
N ILE A 30 16.76 -11.94 -0.51
CA ILE A 30 17.73 -12.06 0.59
C ILE A 30 17.15 -12.89 1.74
N VAL A 31 15.92 -12.60 2.18
CA VAL A 31 15.29 -13.34 3.28
C VAL A 31 15.13 -14.82 2.90
N TYR A 32 14.68 -15.10 1.68
CA TYR A 32 14.53 -16.47 1.17
C TYR A 32 15.87 -17.21 1.07
N ALA A 33 16.92 -16.54 0.58
CA ALA A 33 18.27 -17.12 0.51
C ALA A 33 18.85 -17.40 1.91
N LEU A 34 18.63 -16.50 2.87
CA LEU A 34 19.07 -16.69 4.26
C LEU A 34 18.32 -17.83 4.94
N ASP A 35 17.01 -17.94 4.73
CA ASP A 35 16.20 -19.04 5.27
C ASP A 35 16.68 -20.41 4.71
N GLY A 36 16.87 -20.50 3.40
CA GLY A 36 17.37 -21.71 2.74
C GLY A 36 18.83 -22.04 3.05
N ALA A 37 19.69 -21.05 3.33
CA ALA A 37 21.08 -21.28 3.68
C ALA A 37 21.27 -21.69 5.14
N LEU A 38 20.56 -21.02 6.05
CA LEU A 38 20.80 -21.13 7.50
C LEU A 38 19.87 -22.13 8.18
N HIS A 39 18.75 -22.53 7.54
CA HIS A 39 17.69 -23.35 8.13
C HIS A 39 17.43 -23.01 9.62
N PRO A 40 17.20 -21.73 9.93
CA PRO A 40 17.16 -21.26 11.29
C PRO A 40 16.03 -21.95 12.06
N LYS A 41 16.38 -22.63 13.17
CA LYS A 41 15.40 -23.19 14.08
C LYS A 41 14.86 -22.09 14.98
N PHE A 42 13.78 -21.46 14.55
CA PHE A 42 13.16 -20.43 15.36
C PHE A 42 12.21 -21.01 16.41
N THR A 43 12.31 -20.51 17.64
CA THR A 43 11.25 -20.63 18.63
C THR A 43 10.10 -19.68 18.26
N SER A 44 8.87 -19.96 18.71
CA SER A 44 7.69 -19.12 18.42
C SER A 44 7.91 -17.63 18.76
N SER A 45 8.58 -17.33 19.87
CA SER A 45 8.91 -15.95 20.26
C SER A 45 9.88 -15.28 19.27
N THR A 46 10.82 -16.03 18.70
CA THR A 46 11.78 -15.49 17.72
C THR A 46 11.12 -15.25 16.37
N LEU A 47 10.19 -16.10 15.93
CA LEU A 47 9.38 -15.86 14.72
C LEU A 47 8.52 -14.60 14.85
N LEU A 48 7.94 -14.38 16.03
CA LEU A 48 7.16 -13.18 16.31
C LEU A 48 8.02 -11.91 16.21
N LEU A 49 9.15 -11.86 16.93
CA LEU A 49 10.05 -10.71 16.93
C LEU A 49 10.63 -10.43 15.55
N THR A 50 11.06 -11.49 14.85
CA THR A 50 11.61 -11.38 13.50
C THR A 50 10.54 -10.90 12.53
N GLY A 51 9.32 -11.44 12.60
CA GLY A 51 8.23 -11.01 11.72
C GLY A 51 7.81 -9.56 11.92
N VAL A 52 7.76 -9.09 13.17
CA VAL A 52 7.47 -7.68 13.49
C VAL A 52 8.56 -6.77 12.93
N PHE A 53 9.83 -7.18 13.05
CA PHE A 53 10.93 -6.45 12.45
C PHE A 53 10.82 -6.42 10.91
N LEU A 54 10.57 -7.57 10.28
CA LEU A 54 10.42 -7.69 8.83
C LEU A 54 9.22 -6.89 8.30
N ALA A 55 8.16 -6.72 9.09
CA ALA A 55 7.00 -5.89 8.73
C ALA A 55 7.34 -4.40 8.57
N LEU A 56 8.40 -3.91 9.21
CA LEU A 56 8.89 -2.52 9.10
C LEU A 56 9.78 -2.31 7.87
N VAL A 57 10.44 -3.37 7.39
CA VAL A 57 11.46 -3.27 6.34
C VAL A 57 10.92 -2.65 5.05
N PRO A 58 9.71 -3.00 4.55
CA PRO A 58 9.19 -2.38 3.34
C PRO A 58 9.08 -0.85 3.41
N ALA A 59 8.61 -0.34 4.56
CA ALA A 59 8.51 1.10 4.80
C ALA A 59 9.90 1.75 4.86
N LEU A 60 10.87 1.10 5.50
CA LEU A 60 12.25 1.60 5.58
C LEU A 60 12.91 1.68 4.20
N ILE A 61 12.73 0.65 3.36
CA ILE A 61 13.24 0.64 1.97
C ILE A 61 12.68 1.83 1.19
N TRP A 62 11.36 2.06 1.27
CA TRP A 62 10.74 3.20 0.59
C TRP A 62 11.30 4.53 1.08
N LEU A 63 11.35 4.73 2.41
CA LEU A 63 11.88 5.96 3.00
C LEU A 63 13.33 6.22 2.58
N VAL A 64 14.18 5.19 2.52
CA VAL A 64 15.56 5.33 2.08
C VAL A 64 15.63 5.78 0.62
N PHE A 65 14.90 5.14 -0.29
CA PHE A 65 14.93 5.52 -1.71
C PHE A 65 14.35 6.91 -1.94
N PHE A 66 13.23 7.22 -1.29
CA PHE A 66 12.63 8.56 -1.29
C PHE A 66 13.66 9.62 -0.86
N TYR A 67 14.32 9.43 0.29
CA TYR A 67 15.33 10.39 0.78
C TYR A 67 16.60 10.49 -0.06
N MET A 68 17.02 9.41 -0.73
CA MET A 68 18.17 9.46 -1.63
C MET A 68 17.88 10.29 -2.88
N GLN A 69 16.63 10.29 -3.30
CA GLN A 69 16.14 10.91 -4.51
C GLN A 69 15.80 12.38 -4.32
N ASP A 70 15.26 12.71 -3.15
CA ASP A 70 14.79 14.04 -2.76
C ASP A 70 15.93 15.01 -2.39
N ARG A 71 17.10 14.85 -3.03
CA ARG A 71 18.30 15.67 -2.79
C ARG A 71 18.24 17.05 -3.43
N ALA A 72 17.37 17.24 -4.42
CA ALA A 72 17.27 18.50 -5.17
C ALA A 72 16.33 19.52 -4.50
N GLU A 73 15.20 19.06 -3.95
CA GLU A 73 14.21 19.88 -3.21
C GLU A 73 13.62 19.05 -2.06
N PRO A 74 14.36 18.89 -0.93
CA PRO A 74 13.97 17.98 0.12
C PRO A 74 12.64 18.40 0.77
N GLU A 75 11.61 17.56 0.65
CA GLU A 75 10.43 17.65 1.50
C GLU A 75 10.88 17.60 2.98
N PRO A 76 10.19 18.32 3.88
CA PRO A 76 10.52 18.23 5.29
C PRO A 76 10.16 16.83 5.76
N LYS A 77 11.19 16.01 5.96
CA LYS A 77 11.12 14.58 6.31
C LYS A 77 10.15 14.28 7.46
N GLY A 78 9.95 15.25 8.35
CA GLY A 78 8.99 15.19 9.45
C GLY A 78 7.52 15.07 8.99
N PHE A 79 7.11 15.71 7.90
CA PHE A 79 5.74 15.60 7.39
C PHE A 79 5.48 14.24 6.75
N VAL A 80 6.41 13.74 5.92
CA VAL A 80 6.29 12.38 5.34
C VAL A 80 6.22 11.32 6.43
N LEU A 81 7.10 11.40 7.44
CA LEU A 81 7.05 10.50 8.60
C LEU A 81 5.79 10.69 9.44
N GLY A 82 5.32 11.93 9.59
CA GLY A 82 4.09 12.25 10.31
C GLY A 82 2.85 11.65 9.63
N VAL A 83 2.75 11.76 8.31
CA VAL A 83 1.66 11.17 7.51
C VAL A 83 1.75 9.64 7.49
N PHE A 84 2.95 9.08 7.41
CA PHE A 84 3.18 7.64 7.58
C PHE A 84 2.67 7.16 8.96
N ALA A 85 3.08 7.84 10.04
CA ALA A 85 2.66 7.50 11.39
C ALA A 85 1.14 7.64 11.57
N LEU A 86 0.53 8.68 10.97
CA LEU A 86 -0.91 8.89 10.99
C LEU A 86 -1.67 7.79 10.23
N GLY A 87 -1.15 7.35 9.08
CA GLY A 87 -1.70 6.21 8.33
C GLY A 87 -1.68 4.92 9.16
N GLY A 88 -0.57 4.65 9.86
CA GLY A 88 -0.48 3.54 10.81
C GLY A 88 -1.43 3.70 11.99
N LEU A 89 -1.54 4.90 12.57
CA LEU A 89 -2.46 5.18 13.68
C LEU A 89 -3.92 4.97 13.28
N PHE A 90 -4.31 5.40 12.08
CA PHE A 90 -5.65 5.15 11.55
C PHE A 90 -5.89 3.67 11.27
N ALA A 91 -4.89 2.93 10.80
CA ALA A 91 -5.00 1.48 10.68
C ALA A 91 -5.25 0.81 12.04
N ALA A 92 -4.42 1.14 13.04
CA ALA A 92 -4.47 0.50 14.35
C ALA A 92 -5.69 0.92 15.18
N GLY A 93 -6.01 2.21 15.19
CA GLY A 93 -7.04 2.80 16.05
C GLY A 93 -8.45 2.76 15.47
N VAL A 94 -8.59 2.72 14.14
CA VAL A 94 -9.91 2.77 13.48
C VAL A 94 -10.09 1.61 12.51
N GLY A 95 -9.18 1.47 11.54
CA GLY A 95 -9.31 0.53 10.44
C GLY A 95 -9.49 -0.93 10.86
N VAL A 96 -8.51 -1.47 11.58
CA VAL A 96 -8.56 -2.85 12.08
C VAL A 96 -9.76 -3.06 13.01
N PRO A 97 -10.02 -2.22 14.04
CA PRO A 97 -11.21 -2.36 14.88
C PRO A 97 -12.54 -2.29 14.12
N VAL A 98 -12.66 -1.40 13.13
CA VAL A 98 -13.89 -1.27 12.34
C VAL A 98 -14.12 -2.52 11.48
N VAL A 99 -13.09 -2.99 10.80
CA VAL A 99 -13.17 -4.19 9.95
C VAL A 99 -13.45 -5.45 10.79
N GLU A 100 -12.69 -5.66 11.86
CA GLU A 100 -12.77 -6.91 12.64
C GLU A 100 -13.86 -6.91 13.72
N ASN A 101 -14.12 -5.80 14.41
CA ASN A 101 -15.03 -5.79 15.56
C ASN A 101 -16.42 -5.25 15.21
N LEU A 102 -16.49 -4.17 14.43
CA LEU A 102 -17.76 -3.55 14.05
C LEU A 102 -18.45 -4.34 12.92
N PHE A 103 -17.75 -4.51 11.80
CA PHE A 103 -18.28 -5.26 10.64
C PHE A 103 -18.11 -6.77 10.78
N ARG A 104 -17.25 -7.25 11.69
CA ARG A 104 -16.99 -8.68 11.93
C ARG A 104 -16.69 -9.43 10.63
N VAL A 105 -15.87 -8.80 9.77
CA VAL A 105 -15.60 -9.26 8.41
C VAL A 105 -15.14 -10.73 8.40
N SER A 106 -14.31 -11.12 9.36
CA SER A 106 -13.81 -12.50 9.52
C SER A 106 -14.90 -13.56 9.67
N HIS A 107 -16.12 -13.21 10.11
CA HIS A 107 -17.21 -14.18 10.29
C HIS A 107 -17.97 -14.52 9.00
N TRP A 108 -17.99 -13.61 8.02
CA TRP A 108 -18.85 -13.74 6.84
C TRP A 108 -18.10 -13.57 5.52
N ILE A 109 -16.93 -12.94 5.49
CA ILE A 109 -16.21 -12.73 4.23
C ILE A 109 -15.82 -14.05 3.56
N TYR A 110 -15.74 -15.15 4.30
CA TYR A 110 -15.35 -16.46 3.79
C TYR A 110 -16.51 -17.36 3.35
N THR A 111 -17.78 -16.94 3.48
CA THR A 111 -18.96 -17.81 3.24
C THR A 111 -19.13 -18.20 1.79
N ASP A 112 -18.95 -17.27 0.87
CA ASP A 112 -19.20 -17.43 -0.56
C ASP A 112 -18.40 -16.42 -1.37
N THR A 113 -18.29 -16.65 -2.69
CA THR A 113 -17.49 -15.78 -3.57
C THR A 113 -18.00 -14.34 -3.63
N VAL A 114 -19.32 -14.13 -3.52
CA VAL A 114 -19.90 -12.79 -3.55
C VAL A 114 -19.52 -12.05 -2.28
N SER A 115 -19.65 -12.68 -1.12
CA SER A 115 -19.19 -12.13 0.17
C SER A 115 -17.70 -11.78 0.16
N LYS A 116 -16.84 -12.64 -0.41
CA LYS A 116 -15.40 -12.39 -0.52
C LYS A 116 -15.10 -11.13 -1.33
N ILE A 117 -15.71 -11.01 -2.52
CA ILE A 117 -15.44 -9.90 -3.45
C ILE A 117 -16.12 -8.62 -2.96
N MET A 118 -17.43 -8.67 -2.70
CA MET A 118 -18.20 -7.49 -2.30
C MET A 118 -17.81 -7.00 -0.92
N GLY A 119 -17.56 -7.90 0.03
CA GLY A 119 -17.04 -7.52 1.35
C GLY A 119 -15.63 -6.95 1.29
N GLY A 120 -14.77 -7.56 0.46
CA GLY A 120 -13.44 -7.04 0.17
C GLY A 120 -13.49 -5.61 -0.40
N ILE A 121 -14.37 -5.33 -1.35
CA ILE A 121 -14.46 -4.00 -1.98
C ILE A 121 -15.19 -3.02 -1.07
N LEU A 122 -16.45 -3.30 -0.72
CA LEU A 122 -17.39 -2.36 -0.09
C LEU A 122 -17.08 -2.11 1.39
N VAL A 123 -16.50 -3.08 2.09
CA VAL A 123 -16.20 -2.94 3.52
C VAL A 123 -14.72 -2.73 3.73
N VAL A 124 -13.87 -3.68 3.32
CA VAL A 124 -12.43 -3.61 3.57
C VAL A 124 -11.80 -2.47 2.75
N GLY A 125 -11.96 -2.50 1.43
CA GLY A 125 -11.36 -1.54 0.50
C GLY A 125 -11.78 -0.12 0.81
N PHE A 126 -13.09 0.16 0.86
CA PHE A 126 -13.58 1.52 1.15
C PHE A 126 -13.15 2.02 2.53
N THR A 127 -13.19 1.20 3.58
CA THR A 127 -12.75 1.62 4.92
C THR A 127 -11.26 1.99 4.90
N GLN A 128 -10.43 1.13 4.33
CA GLN A 128 -8.99 1.34 4.30
C GLN A 128 -8.60 2.54 3.43
N GLU A 129 -9.13 2.65 2.21
CA GLU A 129 -8.81 3.76 1.31
C GLU A 129 -9.33 5.10 1.82
N TYR A 130 -10.54 5.13 2.41
CA TYR A 130 -11.06 6.35 3.01
C TYR A 130 -10.20 6.83 4.19
N LEU A 131 -9.74 5.93 5.06
CA LEU A 131 -8.88 6.31 6.17
C LEU A 131 -7.54 6.86 5.68
N LYS A 132 -6.94 6.26 4.65
CA LYS A 132 -5.69 6.74 4.06
C LYS A 132 -5.87 8.09 3.37
N TYR A 133 -6.98 8.28 2.64
CA TYR A 133 -7.40 9.58 2.13
C TYR A 133 -7.53 10.61 3.26
N ALA A 134 -8.24 10.27 4.34
CA ALA A 134 -8.48 11.14 5.47
C ALA A 134 -7.17 11.55 6.16
N ALA A 135 -6.21 10.62 6.27
CA ALA A 135 -4.90 10.90 6.84
C ALA A 135 -4.22 12.05 6.09
N VAL A 136 -4.24 12.06 4.76
CA VAL A 136 -3.63 13.14 3.96
C VAL A 136 -4.52 14.38 3.93
N ARG A 137 -5.82 14.21 3.64
CA ARG A 137 -6.78 15.30 3.44
C ARG A 137 -6.91 16.21 4.66
N TYR A 138 -6.86 15.65 5.86
CA TYR A 138 -7.09 16.39 7.10
C TYR A 138 -5.83 16.74 7.87
N SER A 139 -4.64 16.30 7.42
CA SER A 139 -3.37 16.66 8.06
C SER A 139 -2.56 17.67 7.25
N ILE A 140 -2.12 17.30 6.04
CA ILE A 140 -1.11 18.03 5.28
C ILE A 140 -1.70 18.78 4.08
N TYR A 141 -2.91 18.44 3.66
CA TYR A 141 -3.54 18.98 2.44
C TYR A 141 -3.63 20.52 2.40
N ASN A 142 -3.83 21.20 3.53
CA ASN A 142 -3.90 22.67 3.59
C ASN A 142 -2.55 23.32 3.98
N SER A 143 -1.50 22.52 4.16
CA SER A 143 -0.17 23.04 4.48
C SER A 143 0.50 23.66 3.26
N HIS A 144 1.53 24.47 3.52
CA HIS A 144 2.40 25.04 2.50
C HIS A 144 3.34 24.01 1.85
N GLU A 145 3.51 22.85 2.49
CA GLU A 145 4.35 21.74 2.02
C GLU A 145 3.63 20.78 1.07
N PHE A 146 2.35 21.05 0.80
CA PHE A 146 1.61 20.43 -0.28
C PHE A 146 1.44 21.52 -1.33
N ASP A 147 2.46 21.78 -2.12
CA ASP A 147 2.48 22.86 -3.11
C ASP A 147 2.47 22.36 -4.55
N GLU A 148 2.52 21.05 -4.76
CA GLU A 148 2.42 20.41 -6.07
C GLU A 148 1.43 19.24 -6.13
N PRO A 149 0.83 18.94 -7.30
CA PRO A 149 -0.02 17.75 -7.48
C PRO A 149 0.70 16.44 -7.14
N THR A 150 2.03 16.38 -7.33
CA THR A 150 2.84 15.18 -7.07
C THR A 150 2.97 14.86 -5.59
N ASP A 151 2.92 15.86 -4.72
CA ASP A 151 2.94 15.69 -3.26
C ASP A 151 1.74 14.87 -2.77
N GLY A 152 0.60 14.99 -3.47
CA GLY A 152 -0.56 14.15 -3.22
C GLY A 152 -0.24 12.67 -3.29
N VAL A 153 0.53 12.24 -4.30
CA VAL A 153 0.98 10.86 -4.45
C VAL A 153 1.97 10.50 -3.33
N ILE A 154 2.97 11.34 -3.07
CA ILE A 154 4.01 11.09 -2.06
C ILE A 154 3.41 10.90 -0.66
N TYR A 155 2.60 11.85 -0.19
CA TYR A 155 1.97 11.78 1.12
C TYR A 155 0.95 10.64 1.22
N ALA A 156 0.20 10.35 0.15
CA ALA A 156 -0.72 9.22 0.16
C ALA A 156 0.02 7.87 0.18
N THR A 157 1.09 7.72 -0.60
CA THR A 157 1.95 6.53 -0.55
C THR A 157 2.55 6.34 0.85
N ALA A 158 3.00 7.42 1.50
CA ALA A 158 3.47 7.38 2.89
C ALA A 158 2.38 6.89 3.85
N ALA A 159 1.16 7.46 3.77
CA ALA A 159 0.02 7.00 4.55
C ALA A 159 -0.31 5.52 4.29
N GLY A 160 -0.24 5.09 3.03
CA GLY A 160 -0.46 3.71 2.60
C GLY A 160 0.55 2.73 3.17
N LEU A 161 1.84 3.07 3.15
CA LEU A 161 2.90 2.25 3.74
C LEU A 161 2.79 2.18 5.27
N GLY A 162 2.41 3.27 5.93
CA GLY A 162 2.12 3.28 7.36
C GLY A 162 0.96 2.34 7.71
N TYR A 163 -0.11 2.40 6.93
CA TYR A 163 -1.26 1.51 7.07
C TYR A 163 -0.86 0.03 6.86
N ALA A 164 -0.09 -0.25 5.79
CA ALA A 164 0.39 -1.58 5.45
C ALA A 164 1.29 -2.17 6.53
N THR A 165 2.12 -1.33 7.17
CA THR A 165 2.99 -1.71 8.28
C THR A 165 2.17 -2.29 9.42
N VAL A 166 1.08 -1.63 9.80
CA VAL A 166 0.18 -2.12 10.85
C VAL A 166 -0.53 -3.40 10.43
N LEU A 167 -0.99 -3.52 9.18
CA LEU A 167 -1.58 -4.77 8.68
C LEU A 167 -0.57 -5.94 8.64
N ASN A 168 0.70 -5.65 8.39
CA ASN A 168 1.77 -6.64 8.45
C ASN A 168 2.05 -7.05 9.90
N ILE A 169 2.16 -6.10 10.83
CA ILE A 169 2.33 -6.40 12.26
C ILE A 169 1.13 -7.20 12.79
N ASN A 170 -0.10 -6.78 12.49
CA ASN A 170 -1.30 -7.48 12.92
C ASN A 170 -1.35 -8.92 12.39
N PHE A 171 -0.95 -9.13 11.13
CA PHE A 171 -0.83 -10.47 10.56
C PHE A 171 0.20 -11.33 11.31
N VAL A 172 1.40 -10.80 11.56
CA VAL A 172 2.46 -11.54 12.29
C VAL A 172 2.00 -11.89 13.71
N VAL A 173 1.39 -10.94 14.43
CA VAL A 173 0.92 -11.13 15.80
C VAL A 173 -0.22 -12.14 15.86
N SER A 174 -1.21 -12.02 14.99
CA SER A 174 -2.38 -12.91 14.97
C SER A 174 -2.01 -14.36 14.61
N ASN A 175 -0.94 -14.57 13.86
CA ASN A 175 -0.44 -15.90 13.50
C ASN A 175 0.65 -16.43 14.45
N GLY A 176 1.01 -15.68 15.51
CA GLY A 176 2.04 -16.08 16.46
C GLY A 176 3.46 -16.13 15.87
N GLY A 177 3.69 -15.44 14.75
CA GLY A 177 4.95 -15.48 13.98
C GLY A 177 4.72 -15.33 12.47
N VAL A 178 5.81 -15.40 11.71
CA VAL A 178 5.76 -15.40 10.24
C VAL A 178 6.61 -16.52 9.69
N ASP A 179 6.10 -17.25 8.71
CA ASP A 179 6.92 -18.13 7.88
C ASP A 179 7.81 -17.27 6.97
N LEU A 180 9.12 -17.50 7.01
CA LEU A 180 10.09 -16.75 6.20
C LEU A 180 9.94 -17.04 4.70
N GLY A 181 9.27 -18.12 4.30
CA GLY A 181 8.94 -18.40 2.91
C GLY A 181 7.74 -17.58 2.42
N ALA A 182 6.52 -18.02 2.71
CA ALA A 182 5.32 -17.38 2.16
C ALA A 182 4.99 -16.04 2.85
N GLY A 183 5.33 -15.91 4.13
CA GLY A 183 5.00 -14.73 4.93
C GLY A 183 5.80 -13.48 4.55
N ILE A 184 7.07 -13.63 4.15
CA ILE A 184 7.86 -12.47 3.69
C ILE A 184 7.35 -11.90 2.38
N ILE A 185 6.95 -12.78 1.45
CA ILE A 185 6.37 -12.38 0.17
C ILE A 185 5.06 -11.64 0.44
N ARG A 186 4.23 -12.15 1.36
CA ARG A 186 3.00 -11.46 1.79
C ARG A 186 3.30 -10.07 2.36
N ILE A 187 4.29 -9.93 3.24
CA ILE A 187 4.67 -8.64 3.82
C ILE A 187 5.03 -7.63 2.72
N ALA A 188 5.86 -8.04 1.77
CA ALA A 188 6.31 -7.19 0.67
C ALA A 188 5.15 -6.83 -0.28
N VAL A 189 4.32 -7.81 -0.66
CA VAL A 189 3.19 -7.62 -1.58
C VAL A 189 2.11 -6.73 -0.96
N VAL A 190 1.80 -6.87 0.33
CA VAL A 190 0.89 -5.96 1.05
C VAL A 190 1.43 -4.52 1.04
N ALA A 191 2.71 -4.33 1.34
CA ALA A 191 3.31 -3.00 1.35
C ALA A 191 3.24 -2.34 -0.04
N LEU A 192 3.60 -3.05 -1.10
CA LEU A 192 3.53 -2.56 -2.48
C LEU A 192 2.09 -2.23 -2.90
N ALA A 193 1.14 -3.12 -2.60
CA ALA A 193 -0.25 -2.92 -2.97
C ALA A 193 -0.84 -1.66 -2.31
N HIS A 194 -0.62 -1.48 -1.00
CA HIS A 194 -1.11 -0.31 -0.29
C HIS A 194 -0.42 0.99 -0.72
N ALA A 195 0.89 0.94 -1.01
CA ALA A 195 1.61 2.08 -1.59
C ALA A 195 0.98 2.51 -2.93
N ALA A 196 0.69 1.55 -3.81
CA ALA A 196 0.07 1.79 -5.11
C ALA A 196 -1.37 2.30 -4.97
N PHE A 197 -2.24 1.62 -4.22
CA PHE A 197 -3.65 2.03 -4.08
C PHE A 197 -3.78 3.43 -3.47
N SER A 198 -2.91 3.75 -2.51
CA SER A 198 -2.86 5.10 -1.97
C SER A 198 -2.26 6.11 -2.93
N GLY A 199 -1.30 5.73 -3.78
CA GLY A 199 -0.85 6.56 -4.91
C GLY A 199 -1.99 6.97 -5.85
N ILE A 200 -2.96 6.07 -6.14
CA ILE A 200 -4.19 6.42 -6.89
C ILE A 200 -4.93 7.53 -6.16
N THR A 201 -5.25 7.32 -4.89
CA THR A 201 -5.98 8.29 -4.07
C THR A 201 -5.24 9.63 -4.00
N GLY A 202 -3.92 9.59 -3.86
CA GLY A 202 -3.03 10.74 -3.84
C GLY A 202 -3.03 11.54 -5.13
N TYR A 203 -3.00 10.87 -6.28
CA TYR A 203 -3.11 11.51 -7.59
C TYR A 203 -4.42 12.28 -7.74
N PHE A 204 -5.55 11.64 -7.40
CA PHE A 204 -6.85 12.30 -7.45
C PHE A 204 -6.90 13.49 -6.48
N LEU A 205 -6.32 13.33 -5.28
CA LEU A 205 -6.27 14.37 -4.26
C LEU A 205 -5.41 15.57 -4.65
N GLY A 206 -4.24 15.32 -5.25
CA GLY A 206 -3.35 16.36 -5.76
C GLY A 206 -4.03 17.20 -6.84
N ARG A 207 -4.60 16.53 -7.86
CA ARG A 207 -5.33 17.24 -8.93
C ARG A 207 -6.55 17.99 -8.40
N ALA A 208 -7.30 17.42 -7.46
CA ALA A 208 -8.42 18.11 -6.82
C ALA A 208 -8.03 19.39 -6.06
N LYS A 209 -6.76 19.56 -5.69
CA LYS A 209 -6.26 20.77 -5.04
C LYS A 209 -5.86 21.86 -6.03
N PHE A 210 -5.14 21.48 -7.08
CA PHE A 210 -4.48 22.42 -7.99
C PHE A 210 -5.21 22.63 -9.31
N GLU A 211 -6.15 21.77 -9.65
CA GLU A 211 -6.90 21.81 -10.90
C GLU A 211 -8.42 21.92 -10.63
N SER A 212 -9.15 22.43 -11.63
CA SER A 212 -10.61 22.54 -11.57
C SER A 212 -11.25 21.20 -11.94
N GLU A 213 -11.24 20.28 -10.98
CA GLU A 213 -11.88 18.97 -11.13
C GLU A 213 -13.34 18.98 -10.65
N PRO A 214 -14.23 18.17 -11.25
CA PRO A 214 -15.62 18.09 -10.84
C PRO A 214 -15.76 17.41 -9.47
N ILE A 215 -16.89 17.65 -8.79
CA ILE A 215 -17.15 17.13 -7.43
C ILE A 215 -17.08 15.59 -7.32
N TRP A 216 -17.32 14.86 -8.41
CA TRP A 216 -17.25 13.40 -8.45
C TRP A 216 -15.83 12.85 -8.62
N TRP A 217 -14.83 13.70 -8.87
CA TRP A 217 -13.45 13.29 -9.09
C TRP A 217 -12.85 12.55 -7.89
N MET A 218 -12.95 13.15 -6.69
CA MET A 218 -12.42 12.51 -5.48
C MET A 218 -13.15 11.20 -5.12
N PRO A 219 -14.50 11.14 -5.11
CA PRO A 219 -15.21 9.87 -4.95
C PRO A 219 -14.80 8.79 -5.94
N LEU A 220 -14.54 9.16 -7.21
CA LEU A 220 -14.07 8.22 -8.22
C LEU A 220 -12.68 7.65 -7.86
N GLY A 221 -11.74 8.50 -7.44
CA GLY A 221 -10.39 8.07 -7.02
C GLY A 221 -10.42 7.06 -5.86
N ILE A 222 -11.19 7.37 -4.82
CA ILE A 222 -11.38 6.46 -3.67
C ILE A 222 -12.05 5.17 -4.10
N THR A 223 -13.08 5.24 -4.95
CA THR A 223 -13.79 4.05 -5.46
C THR A 223 -12.87 3.14 -6.26
N LEU A 224 -12.04 3.71 -7.15
CA LEU A 224 -11.06 2.95 -7.92
C LEU A 224 -10.04 2.27 -7.01
N ALA A 225 -9.46 3.02 -6.06
CA ALA A 225 -8.53 2.46 -5.08
C ALA A 225 -9.18 1.35 -4.24
N ALA A 226 -10.43 1.53 -3.81
CA ALA A 226 -11.18 0.56 -3.01
C ALA A 226 -11.49 -0.73 -3.81
N ILE A 227 -11.80 -0.61 -5.10
CA ILE A 227 -11.97 -1.77 -5.99
C ILE A 227 -10.67 -2.56 -6.09
N PHE A 228 -9.55 -1.90 -6.37
CA PHE A 228 -8.26 -2.59 -6.44
C PHE A 228 -7.86 -3.24 -5.12
N ASN A 229 -8.07 -2.54 -4.00
CA ASN A 229 -7.81 -3.07 -2.67
C ASN A 229 -8.72 -4.27 -2.33
N GLY A 230 -10.01 -4.19 -2.67
CA GLY A 230 -10.94 -5.29 -2.45
C GLY A 230 -10.63 -6.53 -3.30
N VAL A 231 -10.29 -6.33 -4.58
CA VAL A 231 -9.82 -7.42 -5.46
C VAL A 231 -8.52 -8.02 -4.92
N PHE A 232 -7.60 -7.19 -4.46
CA PHE A 232 -6.36 -7.65 -3.81
C PHE A 232 -6.64 -8.47 -2.54
N THR A 233 -7.56 -8.01 -1.70
CA THR A 233 -8.01 -8.72 -0.49
C THR A 233 -8.62 -10.07 -0.86
N TRP A 234 -9.49 -10.13 -1.87
CA TRP A 234 -10.06 -11.37 -2.38
C TRP A 234 -8.99 -12.36 -2.87
N LEU A 235 -8.01 -11.86 -3.64
CA LEU A 235 -6.88 -12.67 -4.08
C LEU A 235 -6.08 -13.19 -2.90
N GLN A 236 -5.78 -12.37 -1.90
CA GLN A 236 -5.12 -12.79 -0.65
C GLN A 236 -5.89 -13.89 0.08
N VAL A 237 -7.21 -13.78 0.15
CA VAL A 237 -8.07 -14.80 0.76
C VAL A 237 -7.97 -16.13 0.01
N ILE A 238 -7.93 -16.12 -1.32
CA ILE A 238 -7.75 -17.36 -2.12
C ILE A 238 -6.41 -18.03 -1.79
N VAL A 239 -5.34 -17.26 -1.54
CA VAL A 239 -4.01 -17.79 -1.18
C VAL A 239 -3.99 -18.42 0.21
N THR A 240 -4.69 -17.79 1.15
CA THR A 240 -4.59 -18.11 2.57
C THR A 240 -5.50 -19.27 2.97
N GLN A 241 -6.45 -19.67 2.12
CA GLN A 241 -7.29 -20.84 2.39
C GLN A 241 -6.55 -22.15 2.09
N PRO A 242 -6.47 -23.07 3.07
CA PRO A 242 -6.04 -24.44 2.79
C PRO A 242 -7.07 -25.10 1.87
N THR A 243 -6.65 -25.55 0.68
CA THR A 243 -7.53 -26.36 -0.16
C THR A 243 -7.58 -27.76 0.43
N ILE A 244 -8.73 -28.16 0.97
CA ILE A 244 -8.93 -29.52 1.47
C ILE A 244 -9.19 -30.42 0.27
N THR A 245 -8.19 -31.24 -0.08
CA THR A 245 -8.34 -32.29 -1.10
C THR A 245 -8.49 -33.65 -0.42
N LEU A 246 -9.00 -34.63 -1.15
CA LEU A 246 -9.09 -36.03 -0.70
C LEU A 246 -7.71 -36.63 -0.31
N SER A 247 -6.61 -36.01 -0.73
CA SER A 247 -5.23 -36.41 -0.44
C SER A 247 -4.58 -35.61 0.69
N GLY A 248 -5.32 -34.72 1.36
CA GLY A 248 -4.83 -33.86 2.44
C GLY A 248 -5.08 -32.37 2.19
N SER A 249 -4.77 -31.55 3.19
CA SER A 249 -4.77 -30.09 3.05
C SER A 249 -3.52 -29.66 2.29
N THR A 250 -3.68 -29.12 1.08
CA THR A 250 -2.58 -28.51 0.33
C THR A 250 -2.78 -26.99 0.30
N THR A 251 -1.83 -26.25 0.85
CA THR A 251 -1.75 -24.80 0.69
C THR A 251 -1.00 -24.49 -0.61
N ASN A 252 -1.68 -24.01 -1.64
CA ASN A 252 -1.01 -23.53 -2.85
C ASN A 252 -0.61 -22.06 -2.68
N THR A 253 0.18 -21.80 -1.64
CA THR A 253 0.56 -20.46 -1.16
C THR A 253 1.29 -19.66 -2.23
N TRP A 254 2.02 -20.33 -3.12
CA TRP A 254 2.80 -19.71 -4.18
C TRP A 254 1.94 -19.11 -5.30
N MET A 255 0.95 -19.84 -5.81
CA MET A 255 0.13 -19.36 -6.93
C MET A 255 -0.67 -18.11 -6.55
N GLY A 256 -1.18 -18.09 -5.33
CA GLY A 256 -1.91 -16.94 -4.82
C GLY A 256 -1.03 -15.72 -4.57
N LEU A 257 0.18 -15.90 -4.03
CA LEU A 257 1.15 -14.81 -3.87
C LEU A 257 1.59 -14.23 -5.22
N VAL A 258 1.81 -15.09 -6.23
CA VAL A 258 2.13 -14.66 -7.59
C VAL A 258 1.00 -13.85 -8.18
N LEU A 259 -0.26 -14.29 -8.05
CA LEU A 259 -1.42 -13.53 -8.54
C LEU A 259 -1.58 -12.19 -7.82
N ALA A 260 -1.40 -12.15 -6.50
CA ALA A 260 -1.44 -10.91 -5.73
C ALA A 260 -0.31 -9.94 -6.13
N ALA A 261 0.90 -10.46 -6.39
CA ALA A 261 2.02 -9.69 -6.90
C ALA A 261 1.73 -9.17 -8.32
N VAL A 262 1.16 -9.99 -9.21
CA VAL A 262 0.76 -9.58 -10.56
C VAL A 262 -0.28 -8.46 -10.49
N VAL A 263 -1.27 -8.54 -9.60
CA VAL A 263 -2.24 -7.46 -9.42
C VAL A 263 -1.61 -6.21 -8.86
N ALA A 264 -0.75 -6.31 -7.84
CA ALA A 264 -0.02 -5.14 -7.33
C ALA A 264 0.83 -4.48 -8.42
N LEU A 265 1.53 -5.26 -9.23
CA LEU A 265 2.33 -4.78 -10.36
C LEU A 265 1.46 -4.19 -11.47
N ALA A 266 0.32 -4.82 -11.78
CA ALA A 266 -0.63 -4.32 -12.77
C ALA A 266 -1.27 -3.01 -12.32
N THR A 267 -1.67 -2.88 -11.05
CA THR A 267 -2.21 -1.63 -10.51
C THR A 267 -1.15 -0.53 -10.50
N THR A 268 0.08 -0.87 -10.10
CA THR A 268 1.22 0.07 -10.20
C THR A 268 1.40 0.51 -11.65
N TRP A 269 1.38 -0.41 -12.61
CA TRP A 269 1.47 -0.08 -14.03
C TRP A 269 0.31 0.79 -14.53
N VAL A 270 -0.91 0.57 -14.06
CA VAL A 270 -2.08 1.41 -14.37
C VAL A 270 -1.90 2.83 -13.82
N ILE A 271 -1.45 2.98 -12.57
CA ILE A 271 -1.08 4.29 -11.99
C ILE A 271 -0.04 4.95 -12.85
N LEU A 272 1.02 4.20 -13.18
CA LEU A 272 2.10 4.70 -14.00
C LEU A 272 1.60 5.15 -15.39
N MET A 273 0.59 4.48 -15.96
CA MET A 273 -0.01 4.93 -17.21
C MET A 273 -0.89 6.17 -17.05
N LEU A 274 -1.72 6.23 -16.02
CA LEU A 274 -2.64 7.34 -15.77
C LEU A 274 -1.87 8.63 -15.50
N VAL A 275 -0.87 8.58 -14.62
CA VAL A 275 -0.04 9.74 -14.30
C VAL A 275 0.85 10.13 -15.51
N ARG A 276 1.26 9.20 -16.38
CA ARG A 276 1.99 9.53 -17.63
C ARG A 276 1.10 10.28 -18.63
N ARG A 277 -0.19 9.94 -18.66
CA ARG A 277 -1.16 10.62 -19.52
C ARG A 277 -1.44 12.04 -19.02
N SER A 278 -1.55 12.25 -17.70
CA SER A 278 -1.79 13.58 -17.14
C SER A 278 -0.62 14.53 -17.35
N VAL A 279 0.61 14.05 -17.15
CA VAL A 279 1.85 14.80 -17.43
C VAL A 279 1.87 15.27 -18.89
N LYS A 280 1.54 14.37 -19.82
CA LYS A 280 1.51 14.69 -21.26
C LYS A 280 0.41 15.70 -21.61
N SER A 281 -0.75 15.64 -20.98
CA SER A 281 -1.82 16.62 -21.24
C SER A 281 -1.48 18.01 -20.69
N LEU A 282 -0.78 18.10 -19.55
CA LEU A 282 -0.35 19.38 -18.97
C LEU A 282 0.74 20.04 -19.84
N GLN A 283 1.70 19.26 -20.34
CA GLN A 283 2.75 19.74 -21.24
C GLN A 283 2.25 20.10 -22.65
N ALA A 284 1.11 19.53 -23.09
CA ALA A 284 0.50 19.85 -24.38
C ALA A 284 -0.41 21.08 -24.34
N GLY A 285 -0.78 21.55 -23.14
CA GLY A 285 -1.62 22.74 -22.91
C GLY A 285 -0.86 24.01 -22.54
N SER A 286 0.46 23.93 -22.34
CA SER A 286 1.39 25.04 -22.08
C SER A 286 2.10 25.48 -23.36
#